data_AF-A0A5N5SXW1-F1
#
_entry.id   AF-A0A5N5SXW1-F1
#
_cell.length_a   1.000
_cell.length_b   1.000
_cell.length_c   1.000
_cell.angle_alpha   90.00
_cell.angle_beta   90.00
_cell.angle_gamma   90.00
#
_symmetry.space_group_name_H-M   'P 1'
#
loop_
_entity.id
_entity.type
_entity.pdbx_description
1 polymer ?
#
loop_
_entity_poly.entity_id
_entity_poly.type
_entity_poly.pdbx_seq_one_letter_code
_entity_poly.pdbx_strand_id
1 'polypeptide(L)'
;MFLVIIASYLKLAQVRLQQRHYPVSEALLRDVLKSSPNNRQALYHLSLLFATTNRSYESIQTATKAASGCSTPRDFCAFLHAHLADLLHTNAMLELAVQNYRKALDLEPSLLKAHLNLGAIYHTQVRHLLTCEAYVAAYIQQVNCLQTHPLIAAIRCSNTSNYSHAWEHYSEALKLEPSNAILLENIYKLQRVFKISSESALEDFKVVLEFLKTLMSHVDPDVSFRYSLIFILIFSIFEYADSEYF
;
A
#
# COMPACT_ATOMS: atom_id res chain seq x y z
N MET A 1 -22.81 -18.69 -28.75
CA MET A 1 -21.61 -18.64 -29.63
C MET A 1 -20.78 -17.37 -29.39
N PHE A 2 -21.37 -16.16 -29.41
CA PHE A 2 -20.64 -14.89 -29.19
C PHE A 2 -19.87 -14.76 -27.85
N LEU A 3 -20.45 -15.17 -26.72
CA LEU A 3 -19.76 -15.09 -25.41
C LEU A 3 -18.52 -15.99 -25.30
N VAL A 4 -18.55 -17.16 -25.96
CA VAL A 4 -17.41 -18.10 -25.99
C VAL A 4 -16.25 -17.51 -26.78
N ILE A 5 -16.55 -16.76 -27.84
CA ILE A 5 -15.54 -16.06 -28.66
C ILE A 5 -14.91 -14.91 -27.85
N ILE A 6 -15.69 -14.14 -27.08
CA ILE A 6 -15.13 -13.08 -26.23
C ILE A 6 -14.18 -13.67 -25.18
N ALA A 7 -14.58 -14.74 -24.51
CA ALA A 7 -13.75 -15.39 -23.49
C ALA A 7 -12.44 -15.95 -24.08
N SER A 8 -12.48 -16.54 -25.27
CA SER A 8 -11.27 -17.05 -25.94
C SER A 8 -10.34 -15.93 -26.39
N TYR A 9 -10.88 -14.82 -26.90
CA TYR A 9 -10.09 -13.64 -27.28
C TYR A 9 -9.44 -12.97 -26.06
N LEU A 10 -10.17 -12.85 -24.95
CA LEU A 10 -9.61 -12.35 -23.69
C LEU A 10 -8.47 -13.24 -23.19
N LYS A 11 -8.66 -14.56 -23.24
CA LYS A 11 -7.63 -15.51 -22.80
C LYS A 11 -6.40 -15.45 -23.70
N LEU A 12 -6.60 -15.39 -25.02
CA LEU A 12 -5.52 -15.25 -25.98
C LEU A 12 -4.76 -13.93 -25.79
N ALA A 13 -5.47 -12.81 -25.61
CA ALA A 13 -4.85 -11.51 -25.33
C ALA A 13 -3.98 -11.56 -24.07
N GLN A 14 -4.49 -12.15 -22.98
CA GLN A 14 -3.73 -12.34 -21.74
C GLN A 14 -2.42 -13.12 -21.99
N VAL A 15 -2.48 -14.22 -22.74
CA VAL A 15 -1.29 -15.02 -23.08
C VAL A 15 -0.30 -14.20 -23.92
N ARG A 16 -0.79 -13.43 -24.90
CA ARG A 16 0.07 -12.56 -25.73
C ARG A 16 0.72 -11.45 -24.93
N LEU A 17 0.02 -10.87 -23.95
CA LEU A 17 0.57 -9.89 -23.02
C LEU A 17 1.72 -10.50 -22.21
N GLN A 18 1.55 -11.72 -21.67
CA GLN A 18 2.61 -12.44 -20.96
C GLN A 18 3.82 -12.74 -21.84
N GLN A 19 3.58 -13.07 -23.11
CA GLN A 19 4.63 -13.27 -24.12
C GLN A 19 5.28 -11.97 -24.61
N ARG A 20 4.87 -10.80 -24.10
CA ARG A 20 5.31 -9.46 -24.54
C ARG A 20 4.98 -9.15 -26.01
N HIS A 21 4.05 -9.88 -26.61
CA HIS A 21 3.51 -9.59 -27.93
C HIS A 21 2.43 -8.50 -27.83
N TYR A 22 2.83 -7.30 -27.41
CA TYR A 22 1.91 -6.20 -27.09
C TYR A 22 0.99 -5.77 -28.25
N PRO A 23 1.46 -5.62 -29.50
CA PRO A 23 0.58 -5.19 -30.59
C PRO A 23 -0.58 -6.16 -30.85
N VAL A 24 -0.29 -7.47 -30.80
CA VAL A 24 -1.30 -8.52 -30.98
C VAL A 24 -2.29 -8.53 -29.82
N SER A 25 -1.79 -8.41 -28.58
CA SER A 25 -2.66 -8.31 -27.40
C SER A 25 -3.57 -7.08 -27.47
N GLU A 26 -3.05 -5.92 -27.85
CA GLU A 26 -3.83 -4.69 -27.95
C GLU A 26 -4.91 -4.82 -29.03
N ALA A 27 -4.60 -5.38 -30.20
CA ALA A 27 -5.58 -5.60 -31.27
C ALA A 27 -6.73 -6.49 -30.79
N LEU A 28 -6.43 -7.63 -30.16
CA LEU A 28 -7.43 -8.55 -29.63
C LEU A 28 -8.34 -7.89 -28.58
N LEU A 29 -7.76 -7.11 -27.66
CA LEU A 29 -8.53 -6.40 -26.63
C LEU A 29 -9.42 -5.31 -27.23
N ARG A 30 -8.92 -4.57 -28.22
CA ARG A 30 -9.71 -3.56 -28.94
C ARG A 30 -10.86 -4.21 -29.71
N ASP A 31 -10.66 -5.38 -30.31
CA ASP A 31 -11.72 -6.11 -31.00
C ASP A 31 -12.82 -6.59 -30.04
N VAL A 32 -12.45 -7.06 -28.83
CA VAL A 32 -13.43 -7.34 -27.78
C VAL A 32 -14.22 -6.08 -27.43
N LEU A 33 -13.54 -4.94 -27.25
CA LEU A 33 -14.18 -3.67 -26.89
C LEU A 33 -15.06 -3.08 -28.01
N LYS A 34 -14.80 -3.38 -29.29
CA LYS A 34 -15.71 -2.99 -30.39
C LYS A 34 -17.08 -3.66 -30.24
N SER A 35 -17.10 -4.94 -29.85
CA SER A 35 -18.34 -5.70 -29.67
C SER A 35 -18.97 -5.54 -28.29
N SER A 36 -18.16 -5.23 -27.26
CA SER A 36 -18.58 -5.05 -25.87
C SER A 36 -17.79 -3.91 -25.22
N PRO A 37 -18.19 -2.65 -25.45
CA PRO A 37 -17.43 -1.47 -25.02
C PRO A 37 -17.17 -1.37 -23.51
N ASN A 38 -18.06 -1.95 -22.71
CA ASN A 38 -18.00 -1.94 -21.25
C ASN A 38 -17.49 -3.27 -20.66
N ASN A 39 -16.84 -4.12 -21.46
CA ASN A 39 -16.25 -5.35 -20.94
C ASN A 39 -15.09 -5.02 -19.98
N ARG A 40 -15.36 -5.09 -18.67
CA ARG A 40 -14.42 -4.70 -17.61
C ARG A 40 -13.13 -5.52 -17.63
N GLN A 41 -13.18 -6.79 -18.01
CA GLN A 41 -12.00 -7.65 -18.10
C GLN A 41 -11.11 -7.25 -19.29
N ALA A 42 -11.70 -6.91 -20.44
CA ALA A 42 -10.96 -6.35 -21.57
C ALA A 42 -10.31 -5.01 -21.20
N LEU A 43 -11.06 -4.11 -20.54
CA LEU A 43 -10.56 -2.82 -20.07
C LEU A 43 -9.42 -2.99 -19.05
N TYR A 44 -9.53 -3.95 -18.12
CA TYR A 44 -8.48 -4.29 -17.18
C TYR A 44 -7.19 -4.76 -17.88
N HIS A 45 -7.29 -5.73 -18.79
CA HIS A 45 -6.11 -6.22 -19.51
C HIS A 45 -5.50 -5.16 -20.42
N LEU A 46 -6.31 -4.27 -20.98
CA LEU A 46 -5.82 -3.15 -21.80
C LEU A 46 -5.12 -2.09 -20.96
N SER A 47 -5.63 -1.78 -19.75
CA SER A 47 -4.91 -0.89 -18.83
C SER A 47 -3.59 -1.49 -18.38
N LEU A 48 -3.56 -2.79 -18.07
CA LEU A 48 -2.31 -3.50 -17.76
C LEU A 48 -1.30 -3.40 -18.92
N LEU A 49 -1.75 -3.60 -20.16
CA LEU A 49 -0.88 -3.45 -21.34
C LEU A 49 -0.32 -2.03 -21.44
N PHE A 50 -1.16 -1.01 -21.27
CA PHE A 50 -0.71 0.38 -21.29
C PHE A 50 0.28 0.69 -20.16
N ALA A 51 0.07 0.17 -18.95
CA ALA A 51 1.04 0.28 -17.87
C ALA A 51 2.39 -0.36 -18.24
N THR A 52 2.38 -1.58 -18.79
CA THR A 52 3.61 -2.30 -19.18
C THR A 52 4.37 -1.65 -20.33
N THR A 53 3.68 -0.85 -21.15
CA THR A 53 4.25 -0.12 -22.29
C THR A 53 4.51 1.36 -21.96
N ASN A 54 4.45 1.73 -20.68
CA ASN A 54 4.70 3.07 -20.15
C ASN A 54 3.72 4.15 -20.65
N ARG A 55 2.53 3.75 -21.11
CA ARG A 55 1.43 4.61 -21.56
C ARG A 55 0.51 4.94 -20.38
N SER A 56 1.07 5.64 -19.39
CA SER A 56 0.42 5.89 -18.09
C SER A 56 -0.96 6.55 -18.19
N TYR A 57 -1.11 7.57 -19.04
CA TYR A 57 -2.38 8.29 -19.19
C TYR A 57 -3.51 7.36 -19.69
N GLU A 58 -3.23 6.60 -20.76
CA GLU A 58 -4.20 5.66 -21.33
C GLU A 58 -4.50 4.51 -20.36
N SER A 59 -3.50 4.07 -19.60
CA SER A 59 -3.66 3.05 -18.55
C SER A 59 -4.67 3.49 -17.50
N ILE A 60 -4.45 4.65 -16.88
CA ILE A 60 -5.33 5.18 -15.82
C ILE A 60 -6.73 5.43 -16.38
N GLN A 61 -6.85 6.00 -17.58
CA GLN A 61 -8.14 6.26 -18.21
C GLN A 61 -8.92 4.96 -18.44
N THR A 62 -8.26 3.91 -18.92
CA THR A 62 -8.88 2.62 -19.20
C THR A 62 -9.23 1.86 -17.93
N ALA A 63 -8.36 1.89 -16.90
CA ALA A 63 -8.65 1.33 -15.59
C ALA A 63 -9.81 2.05 -14.89
N THR A 64 -9.91 3.38 -15.03
CA THR A 64 -11.04 4.17 -14.52
C THR A 64 -12.34 3.73 -15.16
N LYS A 65 -12.37 3.51 -16.49
CA LYS A 65 -13.54 2.95 -17.17
C LYS A 65 -13.88 1.55 -16.67
N ALA A 66 -12.87 0.71 -16.42
CA ALA A 66 -13.07 -0.65 -15.90
C ALA A 66 -13.73 -0.64 -14.51
N ALA A 67 -13.32 0.26 -13.62
CA ALA A 67 -13.83 0.35 -12.25
C ALA A 67 -15.14 1.17 -12.12
N SER A 68 -15.44 2.06 -13.07
CA SER A 68 -16.59 2.96 -13.00
C SER A 68 -17.93 2.21 -12.83
N GLY A 69 -18.66 2.51 -11.76
CA GLY A 69 -19.95 1.88 -11.43
C GLY A 69 -19.88 0.37 -11.18
N CYS A 70 -18.70 -0.19 -10.91
CA CYS A 70 -18.54 -1.61 -10.58
C CYS A 70 -18.86 -1.81 -9.09
N SER A 71 -19.88 -2.60 -8.80
CA SER A 71 -20.20 -3.04 -7.43
C SER A 71 -20.45 -4.54 -7.31
N THR A 72 -20.69 -5.24 -8.43
CA THR A 72 -20.96 -6.68 -8.47
C THR A 72 -20.28 -7.34 -9.68
N PRO A 73 -19.70 -8.55 -9.53
CA PRO A 73 -19.36 -9.24 -8.27
C PRO A 73 -18.41 -8.41 -7.39
N ARG A 74 -18.55 -8.48 -6.05
CA ARG A 74 -17.84 -7.59 -5.13
C ARG A 74 -16.34 -7.79 -5.16
N ASP A 75 -15.89 -9.05 -5.15
CA ASP A 75 -14.49 -9.48 -5.27
C ASP A 75 -13.84 -8.93 -6.54
N PHE A 76 -14.49 -9.12 -7.70
CA PHE A 76 -13.96 -8.63 -8.96
C PHE A 76 -13.93 -7.09 -9.02
N CYS A 77 -14.96 -6.41 -8.51
CA CYS A 77 -14.96 -4.95 -8.46
C CYS A 77 -13.95 -4.40 -7.45
N ALA A 78 -13.75 -5.06 -6.31
CA ALA A 78 -12.70 -4.72 -5.34
C ALA A 78 -11.32 -4.79 -6.00
N PHE A 79 -11.07 -5.88 -6.74
CA PHE A 79 -9.85 -6.06 -7.53
C PHE A 79 -9.64 -4.94 -8.56
N LEU A 80 -10.68 -4.52 -9.29
CA LEU A 80 -10.55 -3.42 -10.26
C LEU A 80 -10.26 -2.08 -9.60
N HIS A 81 -10.88 -1.78 -8.45
CA HIS A 81 -10.57 -0.58 -7.67
C HIS A 81 -9.14 -0.61 -7.12
N ALA A 82 -8.68 -1.75 -6.61
CA ALA A 82 -7.30 -1.92 -6.15
C ALA A 82 -6.29 -1.75 -7.30
N HIS A 83 -6.57 -2.29 -8.49
CA HIS A 83 -5.71 -2.11 -9.67
C HIS A 83 -5.65 -0.65 -10.12
N LEU A 84 -6.78 0.07 -10.15
CA LEU A 84 -6.77 1.50 -10.43
C LEU A 84 -5.95 2.26 -9.38
N ALA A 85 -6.08 1.89 -8.10
CA ALA A 85 -5.31 2.49 -7.03
C ALA A 85 -3.80 2.22 -7.15
N ASP A 86 -3.38 1.03 -7.59
CA ASP A 86 -1.98 0.71 -7.88
C ASP A 86 -1.41 1.67 -8.94
N LEU A 87 -2.14 1.86 -10.05
CA LEU A 87 -1.73 2.75 -11.14
C LEU A 87 -1.66 4.21 -10.67
N LEU A 88 -2.64 4.67 -9.90
CA LEU A 88 -2.65 6.02 -9.34
C LEU A 88 -1.47 6.22 -8.37
N HIS A 89 -1.15 5.21 -7.56
CA HIS A 89 -0.02 5.24 -6.65
C HIS A 89 1.32 5.33 -7.39
N THR A 90 1.53 4.49 -8.42
CA THR A 90 2.77 4.54 -9.23
C THR A 90 2.95 5.85 -9.98
N ASN A 91 1.85 6.57 -10.21
CA ASN A 91 1.83 7.87 -10.87
C ASN A 91 1.75 9.06 -9.89
N ALA A 92 2.05 8.82 -8.61
CA ALA A 92 2.08 9.82 -7.53
C ALA A 92 0.74 10.55 -7.26
N MET A 93 -0.38 10.01 -7.74
CA MET A 93 -1.73 10.52 -7.48
C MET A 93 -2.28 9.91 -6.18
N LEU A 94 -1.60 10.19 -5.06
CA LEU A 94 -1.79 9.48 -3.78
C LEU A 94 -3.21 9.58 -3.23
N GLU A 95 -3.84 10.76 -3.28
CA GLU A 95 -5.20 10.95 -2.78
C GLU A 95 -6.23 10.10 -3.53
N LEU A 96 -6.12 10.06 -4.85
CA LEU A 96 -6.99 9.23 -5.69
C LEU A 96 -6.71 7.73 -5.49
N ALA A 97 -5.44 7.37 -5.24
CA ALA A 97 -5.08 5.99 -4.90
C ALA A 97 -5.74 5.57 -3.58
N VAL A 98 -5.63 6.39 -2.52
CA VAL A 98 -6.28 6.15 -1.22
C VAL A 98 -7.78 5.97 -1.38
N GLN A 99 -8.45 6.85 -2.13
CA GLN A 99 -9.89 6.74 -2.37
C GLN A 99 -10.27 5.41 -3.04
N ASN A 100 -9.48 4.94 -4.01
CA ASN A 100 -9.77 3.69 -4.71
C ASN A 100 -9.42 2.45 -3.87
N TYR A 101 -8.36 2.47 -3.06
CA TYR A 101 -8.13 1.39 -2.10
C TYR A 101 -9.23 1.30 -1.05
N ARG A 102 -9.73 2.44 -0.55
CA ARG A 102 -10.89 2.45 0.37
C ARG A 102 -12.12 1.83 -0.27
N LYS A 103 -12.44 2.19 -1.52
CA LYS A 103 -13.53 1.53 -2.27
C LYS A 103 -13.31 0.03 -2.45
N ALA A 104 -12.06 -0.40 -2.67
CA ALA A 104 -11.74 -1.82 -2.75
C ALA A 104 -12.02 -2.52 -1.41
N LEU A 105 -11.64 -1.92 -0.29
CA LEU A 105 -11.91 -2.43 1.07
C LEU A 105 -13.38 -2.38 1.45
N ASP A 106 -14.15 -1.40 0.98
CA ASP A 106 -15.60 -1.37 1.16
C ASP A 106 -16.28 -2.57 0.49
N LEU A 107 -15.74 -3.01 -0.66
CA LEU A 107 -16.24 -4.15 -1.41
C LEU A 107 -15.74 -5.49 -0.84
N GLU A 108 -14.46 -5.56 -0.50
CA GLU A 108 -13.76 -6.72 0.06
C GLU A 108 -12.85 -6.29 1.24
N PRO A 109 -13.38 -6.31 2.48
CA PRO A 109 -12.64 -5.85 3.66
C PRO A 109 -11.37 -6.66 3.96
N SER A 110 -11.30 -7.92 3.53
CA SER A 110 -10.15 -8.81 3.74
C SER A 110 -9.10 -8.70 2.63
N LEU A 111 -9.18 -7.69 1.74
CA LEU A 111 -8.24 -7.55 0.64
C LEU A 111 -6.87 -7.07 1.13
N LEU A 112 -6.01 -8.04 1.50
CA LEU A 112 -4.67 -7.83 2.07
C LEU A 112 -3.86 -6.79 1.29
N LYS A 113 -3.87 -6.88 -0.05
CA LYS A 113 -3.10 -5.95 -0.92
C LYS A 113 -3.51 -4.50 -0.70
N ALA A 114 -4.79 -4.22 -0.52
CA ALA A 114 -5.27 -2.85 -0.31
C ALA A 114 -4.84 -2.31 1.07
N HIS A 115 -4.88 -3.14 2.12
CA HIS A 115 -4.33 -2.79 3.43
C HIS A 115 -2.83 -2.49 3.37
N LEU A 116 -2.04 -3.36 2.72
CA LEU A 116 -0.59 -3.16 2.58
C LEU A 116 -0.27 -1.85 1.85
N ASN A 117 -0.94 -1.58 0.74
CA ASN A 117 -0.67 -0.41 -0.06
C ASN A 117 -1.15 0.89 0.61
N LEU A 118 -2.28 0.88 1.32
CA LEU A 118 -2.70 2.03 2.13
C LEU A 118 -1.72 2.31 3.26
N GLY A 119 -1.29 1.28 4.00
CA GLY A 119 -0.28 1.42 5.04
C GLY A 119 1.03 2.00 4.50
N ALA A 120 1.45 1.56 3.31
CA ALA A 120 2.64 2.09 2.64
C ALA A 120 2.49 3.57 2.23
N ILE A 121 1.34 3.96 1.69
CA ILE A 121 1.04 5.35 1.33
C ILE A 121 1.09 6.24 2.58
N TYR A 122 0.40 5.88 3.65
CA TYR A 122 0.41 6.68 4.88
C TYR A 122 1.80 6.72 5.53
N HIS A 123 2.53 5.61 5.54
CA HIS A 123 3.90 5.57 6.04
C HIS A 123 4.84 6.50 5.25
N THR A 124 4.74 6.52 3.91
CA THR A 124 5.53 7.46 3.10
C THR A 124 5.16 8.91 3.41
N GLN A 125 3.88 9.23 3.60
CA GLN A 125 3.44 10.56 4.02
C GLN A 125 4.02 10.99 5.38
N VAL A 126 4.07 10.09 6.38
CA VAL A 126 4.74 10.35 7.67
C VAL A 126 6.21 10.71 7.45
N ARG A 127 6.93 9.94 6.62
CA ARG A 127 8.35 10.19 6.35
C ARG A 127 8.59 11.56 5.69
N HIS A 128 7.74 11.95 4.75
CA HIS A 128 7.82 13.25 4.10
C HIS A 128 7.58 14.39 5.08
N LEU A 129 6.56 14.27 5.91
CA LEU A 129 6.22 15.28 6.92
C LEU A 129 7.30 15.42 8.01
N LEU A 130 7.91 14.32 8.48
CA LEU A 130 9.07 14.40 9.39
C LEU A 130 10.29 15.08 8.76
N THR A 131 10.50 14.84 7.46
CA THR A 131 11.56 15.54 6.71
C THR A 131 11.27 17.05 6.68
N CYS A 132 10.02 17.44 6.39
CA CYS A 132 9.59 18.83 6.44
C CYS A 132 9.76 19.44 7.85
N GLU A 133 9.40 18.71 8.91
CA GLU A 133 9.59 19.17 10.30
C GLU A 133 11.06 19.49 10.59
N ALA A 134 11.98 18.61 10.21
CA ALA A 134 13.41 18.80 10.42
C ALA A 134 13.96 20.01 9.65
N TYR A 135 13.55 20.20 8.39
CA TYR A 135 13.93 21.37 7.60
C TYR A 135 13.39 22.67 8.19
N VAL A 136 12.11 22.68 8.60
CA VAL A 136 11.48 23.85 9.22
C VAL A 136 12.14 24.18 10.55
N ALA A 137 12.46 23.18 11.38
CA ALA A 137 13.18 23.37 12.63
C ALA A 137 14.59 23.95 12.41
N ALA A 138 15.34 23.44 11.43
CA ALA A 138 16.67 23.96 11.08
C ALA A 138 16.60 25.42 10.57
N TYR A 139 15.58 25.76 9.77
CA TYR A 139 15.36 27.13 9.31
C TYR A 139 14.99 28.08 10.46
N ILE A 140 14.13 27.64 11.39
CA ILE A 140 13.72 28.44 12.55
C ILE A 140 14.87 28.63 13.55
N GLN A 141 15.80 27.67 13.68
CA GLN A 141 16.99 27.87 14.51
C GLN A 141 17.92 28.99 13.99
N GLN A 142 17.97 29.20 12.67
CA GLN A 142 18.70 30.33 12.09
C GLN A 142 17.99 31.67 12.35
N VAL A 143 16.66 31.65 12.44
CA VAL A 143 15.80 32.81 12.69
C VAL A 143 15.31 32.73 14.14
N ASN A 144 16.19 32.99 15.11
CA ASN A 144 16.01 32.90 16.57
C ASN A 144 14.57 33.20 17.09
N CYS A 145 13.66 32.24 16.96
CA CYS A 145 12.23 32.42 17.25
C CYS A 145 11.77 31.28 18.17
N LEU A 146 11.79 31.56 19.47
CA LEU A 146 11.54 30.63 20.55
C LEU A 146 10.06 30.60 20.94
N GLN A 147 9.18 30.10 20.05
CA GLN A 147 7.85 29.58 20.41
C GLN A 147 7.47 28.48 19.40
N THR A 148 6.83 27.40 19.86
CA THR A 148 6.34 26.28 19.04
C THR A 148 5.53 26.81 17.84
N HIS A 149 6.18 26.86 16.68
CA HIS A 149 5.65 27.51 15.49
C HIS A 149 4.41 26.75 14.99
N PRO A 150 3.30 27.43 14.61
CA PRO A 150 2.07 26.79 14.13
C PRO A 150 2.29 25.76 13.02
N LEU A 151 3.29 25.99 12.16
CA LEU A 151 3.68 25.05 11.10
C LEU A 151 4.25 23.72 11.64
N ILE A 152 5.09 23.76 12.68
CA ILE A 152 5.62 22.54 13.32
C ILE A 152 4.48 21.78 14.02
N ALA A 153 3.58 22.50 14.71
CA ALA A 153 2.42 21.88 15.35
C ALA A 153 1.48 21.21 14.32
N ALA A 154 1.21 21.86 13.19
CA ALA A 154 0.40 21.30 12.11
C ALA A 154 1.07 20.08 11.45
N ILE A 155 2.38 20.12 11.23
CA ILE A 155 3.15 18.99 10.71
C ILE A 155 3.13 17.81 11.69
N ARG A 156 3.32 18.06 12.99
CA ARG A 156 3.22 17.03 14.05
C ARG A 156 1.83 16.40 14.12
N CYS A 157 0.76 17.20 14.10
CA CYS A 157 -0.62 16.71 14.09
C CYS A 157 -0.92 15.86 12.83
N SER A 158 -0.40 16.28 11.68
CA SER A 158 -0.56 15.54 10.43
C SER A 158 0.22 14.22 10.47
N ASN A 159 1.42 14.23 11.07
CA ASN A 159 2.25 13.04 11.29
C ASN A 159 1.56 12.01 12.18
N THR A 160 1.01 12.43 13.31
CA THR A 160 0.33 11.51 14.24
C THR A 160 -0.91 10.88 13.60
N SER A 161 -1.68 11.67 12.83
CA SER A 161 -2.82 11.15 12.06
C SER A 161 -2.39 10.16 10.98
N ASN A 162 -1.37 10.46 10.19
CA ASN A 162 -0.92 9.52 9.15
C ASN A 162 -0.29 8.26 9.75
N TYR A 163 0.38 8.36 10.89
CA TYR A 163 0.89 7.21 11.61
C TYR A 163 -0.25 6.29 12.07
N SER A 164 -1.31 6.84 12.66
CA SER A 164 -2.44 6.03 13.12
C SER A 164 -3.13 5.30 11.96
N HIS A 165 -3.33 5.96 10.81
CA HIS A 165 -3.86 5.30 9.62
C HIS A 165 -2.93 4.21 9.07
N ALA A 166 -1.61 4.47 9.05
CA ALA A 166 -0.65 3.46 8.61
C ALA A 166 -0.67 2.23 9.53
N TRP A 167 -0.72 2.46 10.83
CA TRP A 167 -0.80 1.42 11.85
C TRP A 167 -2.07 0.60 11.75
N GLU A 168 -3.23 1.27 11.62
CA GLU A 168 -4.53 0.61 11.43
C GLU A 168 -4.49 -0.36 10.25
N HIS A 169 -4.08 0.11 9.07
CA HIS A 169 -4.05 -0.73 7.88
C HIS A 169 -3.00 -1.85 7.95
N TYR A 170 -1.83 -1.61 8.51
CA TYR A 170 -0.86 -2.69 8.73
C TYR A 170 -1.33 -3.70 9.78
N SER A 171 -2.05 -3.27 10.81
CA SER A 171 -2.60 -4.17 11.83
C SER A 171 -3.66 -5.11 11.24
N GLU A 172 -4.52 -4.61 10.35
CA GLU A 172 -5.47 -5.44 9.60
C GLU A 172 -4.74 -6.39 8.64
N ALA A 173 -3.74 -5.91 7.91
CA ALA A 173 -2.90 -6.78 7.08
C ALA A 173 -2.21 -7.89 7.91
N LEU A 174 -1.81 -7.58 9.15
CA LEU A 174 -1.11 -8.51 10.03
C LEU A 174 -2.06 -9.59 10.56
N LYS A 175 -3.33 -9.26 10.79
CA LYS A 175 -4.36 -10.26 11.14
C LYS A 175 -4.60 -11.24 9.99
N LEU A 176 -4.58 -10.74 8.74
CA LEU A 176 -4.85 -11.53 7.54
C LEU A 176 -3.69 -12.45 7.17
N GLU A 177 -2.46 -11.93 7.15
CA GLU A 177 -1.26 -12.72 6.85
C GLU A 177 -0.12 -12.38 7.84
N PRO A 178 -0.12 -13.03 9.02
CA PRO A 178 0.82 -12.72 10.09
C PRO A 178 2.30 -12.97 9.74
N SER A 179 2.56 -13.88 8.81
CA SER A 179 3.90 -14.27 8.36
C SER A 179 4.36 -13.56 7.07
N ASN A 180 3.73 -12.44 6.70
CA ASN A 180 4.11 -11.68 5.50
C ASN A 180 5.38 -10.84 5.78
N ALA A 181 6.50 -11.23 5.19
CA ALA A 181 7.80 -10.58 5.42
C ALA A 181 7.83 -9.10 5.02
N ILE A 182 7.15 -8.73 3.93
CA ILE A 182 7.10 -7.34 3.43
C ILE A 182 6.32 -6.47 4.41
N LEU A 183 5.20 -6.99 4.93
CA LEU A 183 4.40 -6.32 5.95
C LEU A 183 5.23 -6.06 7.22
N LEU A 184 5.91 -7.09 7.71
CA LEU A 184 6.71 -6.99 8.93
C LEU A 184 7.87 -6.02 8.77
N GLU A 185 8.53 -6.00 7.61
CA GLU A 185 9.55 -5.00 7.27
C GLU A 185 8.96 -3.57 7.27
N ASN A 186 7.76 -3.39 6.71
CA ASN A 186 7.08 -2.09 6.65
C ASN A 186 6.63 -1.60 8.03
N ILE A 187 6.11 -2.49 8.89
CA ILE A 187 5.77 -2.21 10.29
C ILE A 187 7.03 -1.78 11.05
N TYR A 188 8.14 -2.53 10.90
CA TYR A 188 9.41 -2.19 11.55
C TYR A 188 9.90 -0.79 11.15
N LYS A 189 9.85 -0.47 9.85
CA LYS A 189 10.23 0.87 9.37
C LYS A 189 9.31 1.96 9.93
N LEU A 190 8.00 1.73 9.95
CA LEU A 190 7.00 2.66 10.51
C LEU A 190 7.28 2.94 12.00
N GLN A 191 7.59 1.90 12.77
CA GLN A 191 7.91 2.01 14.21
C GLN A 191 9.20 2.79 14.47
N ARG A 192 10.25 2.54 13.69
CA ARG A 192 11.50 3.30 13.79
C ARG A 192 11.27 4.79 13.57
N VAL A 193 10.39 5.13 12.64
CA VAL A 193 10.02 6.51 12.32
C VAL A 193 9.25 7.16 13.48
N PHE A 194 8.38 6.42 14.16
CA PHE A 194 7.56 6.94 15.27
C PHE A 194 8.26 7.02 16.62
N LYS A 195 9.22 6.11 16.89
CA LYS A 195 10.09 6.19 18.08
C LYS A 195 10.91 7.50 18.10
N ILE A 196 11.24 8.04 16.93
CA ILE A 196 11.91 9.34 16.81
C ILE A 196 10.97 10.50 17.18
N SER A 197 9.64 10.33 17.06
CA SER A 197 8.66 11.41 17.20
C SER A 197 7.90 11.46 18.53
N SER A 198 7.84 10.38 19.34
CA SER A 198 7.06 10.39 20.60
C SER A 198 7.44 9.30 21.61
N GLU A 199 7.53 9.67 22.90
CA GLU A 199 7.74 8.74 24.03
C GLU A 199 6.46 7.92 24.39
N SER A 200 5.24 8.40 24.06
CA SER A 200 3.97 7.73 24.42
C SER A 200 3.59 6.54 23.51
N ALA A 201 4.32 6.34 22.42
CA ALA A 201 4.16 5.27 21.42
C ALA A 201 4.39 3.85 21.94
N LEU A 202 5.05 3.75 23.09
CA LEU A 202 5.63 2.52 23.61
C LEU A 202 4.57 1.49 24.07
N GLU A 203 3.36 1.93 24.41
CA GLU A 203 2.30 1.04 24.91
C GLU A 203 1.62 0.23 23.80
N ASP A 204 1.23 0.88 22.69
CA ASP A 204 0.70 0.18 21.50
C ASP A 204 1.73 -0.79 20.89
N PHE A 205 3.02 -0.43 21.02
CA PHE A 205 4.15 -1.25 20.59
C PHE A 205 4.32 -2.53 21.42
N LYS A 206 4.11 -2.47 22.75
CA LYS A 206 4.16 -3.66 23.62
C LYS A 206 3.11 -4.69 23.23
N VAL A 207 1.89 -4.24 22.86
CA VAL A 207 0.81 -5.14 22.45
C VAL A 207 1.15 -5.90 21.18
N VAL A 208 1.77 -5.25 20.19
CA VAL A 208 2.17 -5.92 18.94
C VAL A 208 3.39 -6.79 19.11
N LEU A 209 4.37 -6.41 19.94
CA LEU A 209 5.47 -7.31 20.28
C LEU A 209 4.97 -8.59 20.97
N GLU A 210 4.01 -8.46 21.89
CA GLU A 210 3.45 -9.60 22.58
C GLU A 210 2.62 -10.48 21.64
N PHE A 211 1.86 -9.87 20.73
CA PHE A 211 1.15 -10.58 19.65
C PHE A 211 2.14 -11.31 18.72
N LEU A 212 3.20 -10.66 18.27
CA LEU A 212 4.22 -11.26 17.42
C LEU A 212 4.97 -12.38 18.15
N LYS A 213 5.33 -12.23 19.43
CA LYS A 213 5.91 -13.31 20.25
C LYS A 213 5.00 -14.53 20.32
N THR A 214 3.72 -14.30 20.58
CA THR A 214 2.70 -15.35 20.67
C THR A 214 2.48 -16.03 19.32
N LEU A 215 2.55 -15.27 18.24
CA LEU A 215 2.43 -15.81 16.89
C LEU A 215 3.68 -16.63 16.51
N MET A 216 4.87 -16.15 16.83
CA MET A 216 6.15 -16.81 16.53
C MET A 216 6.39 -18.08 17.33
N SER A 217 5.81 -18.23 18.54
CA SER A 217 5.87 -19.49 19.30
C SER A 217 5.09 -20.63 18.64
N HIS A 218 4.29 -20.33 17.61
CA HIS A 218 3.48 -21.29 16.86
C HIS A 218 3.91 -21.48 15.38
N VAL A 219 4.99 -20.83 14.94
CA VAL A 219 5.51 -20.91 13.56
C VAL A 219 6.74 -21.84 13.49
N ASP A 220 6.85 -22.60 12.40
CA ASP A 220 7.92 -23.59 12.18
C ASP A 220 9.35 -23.01 12.37
N PRO A 221 10.28 -23.74 13.00
CA PRO A 221 11.62 -23.24 13.35
C PRO A 221 12.47 -22.75 12.16
N ASP A 222 12.27 -23.27 10.96
CA ASP A 222 13.01 -22.82 9.77
C ASP A 222 12.56 -21.45 9.26
N VAL A 223 11.29 -21.09 9.50
CA VAL A 223 10.76 -19.74 9.26
C VAL A 223 11.18 -18.82 10.41
N SER A 224 11.32 -19.37 11.62
CA SER A 224 11.82 -18.68 12.83
C SER A 224 13.19 -18.04 12.64
N PHE A 225 14.09 -18.55 11.78
CA PHE A 225 15.44 -17.97 11.63
C PHE A 225 15.47 -16.58 10.94
N ARG A 226 14.56 -16.32 9.98
CA ARG A 226 14.45 -14.96 9.39
C ARG A 226 13.75 -13.99 10.33
N TYR A 227 12.85 -14.51 11.17
CA TYR A 227 12.11 -13.74 12.17
C TYR A 227 12.90 -13.50 13.46
N SER A 228 13.80 -14.40 13.84
CA SER A 228 14.71 -14.24 14.96
C SER A 228 15.71 -13.11 14.70
N LEU A 229 16.12 -12.89 13.45
CA LEU A 229 16.92 -11.72 13.08
C LEU A 229 16.14 -10.41 13.25
N ILE A 230 14.87 -10.36 12.86
CA ILE A 230 13.98 -9.20 13.06
C ILE A 230 13.71 -9.01 14.56
N PHE A 231 13.50 -10.09 15.31
CA PHE A 231 13.29 -10.08 16.75
C PHE A 231 14.52 -9.61 17.51
N ILE A 232 15.71 -10.12 17.18
CA ILE A 232 17.00 -9.70 17.74
C ILE A 232 17.28 -8.23 17.41
N LEU A 233 16.99 -7.78 16.18
CA LEU A 233 17.12 -6.36 15.79
C LEU A 233 16.15 -5.46 16.57
N ILE A 234 14.93 -5.91 16.85
CA ILE A 234 13.96 -5.19 17.66
C ILE A 234 14.38 -5.17 19.14
N PHE A 235 14.93 -6.28 19.66
CA PHE A 235 15.34 -6.44 21.06
C PHE A 235 16.65 -5.70 21.38
N SER A 236 17.63 -5.70 20.47
CA SER A 236 18.91 -5.00 20.65
C SER A 236 18.77 -3.48 20.74
N ILE A 237 17.69 -2.93 20.16
CA ILE A 237 17.37 -1.50 20.25
C ILE A 237 16.73 -1.15 21.60
N PHE A 238 16.22 -2.14 22.34
CA PHE A 238 15.63 -1.96 23.67
C PHE A 238 16.71 -1.93 24.75
N GLU A 239 17.68 -2.86 24.70
CA GLU A 239 18.83 -2.82 25.62
C GLU A 239 19.66 -1.53 25.47
N TYR A 240 19.78 -1.00 24.26
CA TYR A 240 20.44 0.29 24.04
C TYR A 240 19.65 1.47 24.65
N ALA A 241 18.32 1.40 24.64
CA ALA A 241 17.46 2.44 25.21
C ALA A 241 17.43 2.44 26.75
N ASP A 242 17.53 1.28 27.40
CA ASP A 242 17.66 1.21 28.85
C ASP A 242 19.07 1.60 29.33
N SER A 243 20.10 1.47 28.47
CA SER A 243 21.49 1.83 28.81
C SER A 243 21.82 3.32 28.74
N GLU A 244 20.97 4.15 28.12
CA GLU A 244 21.13 5.63 28.10
C GLU A 244 20.42 6.32 29.28
N TYR A 245 19.80 5.56 30.20
CA TYR A 245 19.14 6.07 31.41
C TYR A 245 19.88 5.76 32.72
N PHE A 246 21.18 5.44 32.68
CA PHE A 246 22.05 5.36 33.86
C PHE A 246 23.33 6.19 33.73
#